data_AF-A0A975DTR3-F1
#
_entry.id   AF-A0A975DTR3-F1
#
_cell.length_a   1.000
_cell.length_b   1.000
_cell.length_c   1.000
_cell.angle_alpha   90.00
_cell.angle_beta   90.00
_cell.angle_gamma   90.00
#
_symmetry.space_group_name_H-M   'P 1'
#
loop_
_entity.id
_entity.type
_entity.pdbx_description
1 polymer ?
#
loop_
_entity_poly.entity_id
_entity_poly.type
_entity_poly.pdbx_seq_one_letter_code
_entity_poly.pdbx_strand_id
1 'polypeptide(L)'
;MRPSKGAPAAPGREGLGLAPRQRGRHRRLRVAALALGSVLGLATLAFVAGFMVFVTRISAREPVALRSADAIVVLTGGASRLNDGVQLLADGYGKRLLITGVNRTTTADELRRTLPASPALMECCVDIGHKALNTWGNAIEAAEWARARSFRSLLVVTSTWHMPRALFEMGRMLPEVELIPYPVVTDRMLDAQWWTEPQTAKLLLKEYLKYMMAQAKIRPAQAVAPAEAPRPEGPQASATR
;
A
#
# COMPACT_ATOMS: atom_id res chain seq x y z
N MET A 1 58.50 75.12 54.15
CA MET A 1 57.07 75.12 54.53
C MET A 1 56.33 74.02 53.76
N ARG A 2 55.85 72.99 54.48
CA ARG A 2 54.80 72.02 54.10
C ARG A 2 53.42 72.67 54.36
N PRO A 3 52.25 72.00 54.17
CA PRO A 3 51.79 71.00 53.19
C PRO A 3 50.34 71.30 52.70
N SER A 4 49.74 70.45 51.84
CA SER A 4 48.34 69.98 51.93
C SER A 4 48.07 68.98 50.78
N LYS A 5 48.02 67.66 51.00
CA LYS A 5 46.91 66.81 51.54
C LYS A 5 45.63 66.80 50.70
N GLY A 6 45.22 65.60 50.27
CA GLY A 6 43.87 65.29 49.81
C GLY A 6 43.75 64.02 48.97
N ALA A 7 43.63 62.86 49.62
CA ALA A 7 43.31 61.53 49.05
C ALA A 7 41.83 61.47 48.55
N PRO A 8 41.36 60.47 47.76
CA PRO A 8 41.21 59.08 48.23
C PRO A 8 41.46 57.97 47.19
N ALA A 9 41.48 56.73 47.70
CA ALA A 9 41.51 55.47 46.96
C ALA A 9 40.18 55.16 46.24
N ALA A 10 40.25 54.41 45.13
CA ALA A 10 39.26 53.39 44.82
C ALA A 10 39.80 52.36 43.80
N PRO A 11 39.39 51.09 43.92
CA PRO A 11 39.83 49.97 43.09
C PRO A 11 39.07 49.93 41.77
N GLY A 12 39.66 49.36 40.72
CA GLY A 12 38.99 49.27 39.43
C GLY A 12 39.70 48.40 38.41
N ARG A 13 40.08 47.18 38.78
CA ARG A 13 40.23 46.09 37.78
C ARG A 13 38.87 45.43 37.60
N GLU A 14 37.90 46.17 37.09
CA GLU A 14 36.62 45.61 36.65
C GLU A 14 36.70 45.27 35.15
N GLY A 15 36.94 43.98 34.91
CA GLY A 15 36.36 43.20 33.82
C GLY A 15 36.26 43.82 32.43
N LEU A 16 37.33 43.72 31.63
CA LEU A 16 37.16 43.28 30.24
C LEU A 16 36.88 41.76 30.23
N GLY A 17 35.77 41.38 30.85
CA GLY A 17 35.21 40.04 30.75
C GLY A 17 34.60 39.89 29.36
N LEU A 18 35.43 39.44 28.41
CA LEU A 18 35.07 38.95 27.09
C LEU A 18 33.64 38.40 27.08
N ALA A 19 32.84 38.80 26.09
CA ALA A 19 31.69 38.01 25.68
C ALA A 19 32.18 36.88 24.75
N PRO A 20 32.43 35.62 25.20
CA PRO A 20 32.91 34.56 24.32
C PRO A 20 31.75 33.61 23.95
N ARG A 21 30.56 33.79 24.55
CA ARG A 21 29.44 32.84 24.47
C ARG A 21 28.69 32.89 23.14
N GLN A 22 28.67 34.03 22.45
CA GLN A 22 27.91 34.16 21.20
C GLN A 22 28.58 33.43 20.02
N ARG A 23 29.91 33.51 19.86
CA ARG A 23 30.63 32.86 18.74
C ARG A 23 30.49 31.34 18.72
N GLY A 24 30.52 30.70 19.89
CA GLY A 24 30.31 29.25 20.02
C GLY A 24 28.88 28.80 19.68
N ARG A 25 27.86 29.61 20.05
CA ARG A 25 26.45 29.34 19.73
C ARG A 25 26.17 29.43 18.24
N HIS A 26 26.68 30.46 17.55
CA HIS A 26 26.52 30.59 16.09
C HIS A 26 27.21 29.47 15.31
N ARG A 27 28.40 29.02 15.73
CA ARG A 27 29.07 27.85 15.12
C ARG A 27 28.29 26.55 15.33
N ARG A 28 27.78 26.30 16.54
CA ARG A 28 26.94 25.12 16.83
C ARG A 28 25.62 25.13 16.04
N LEU A 29 24.96 26.28 15.95
CA LEU A 29 23.73 26.45 15.14
C LEU A 29 24.01 26.22 13.64
N ARG A 30 25.13 26.72 13.11
CA ARG A 30 25.54 26.45 11.71
C ARG A 30 25.83 24.98 11.47
N VAL A 31 26.57 24.31 12.36
CA VAL A 31 26.83 22.87 12.24
C VAL A 31 25.54 22.06 12.33
N ALA A 32 24.64 22.40 13.26
CA ALA A 32 23.34 21.75 13.36
C ALA A 32 22.47 21.97 12.12
N ALA A 33 22.46 23.18 11.56
CA ALA A 33 21.75 23.50 10.32
C ALA A 33 22.32 22.74 9.11
N LEU A 34 23.65 22.67 8.99
CA LEU A 34 24.31 21.88 7.93
C LEU A 34 24.01 20.39 8.08
N ALA A 35 24.11 19.84 9.30
CA ALA A 35 23.79 18.44 9.57
C ALA A 35 22.32 18.13 9.25
N LEU A 36 21.38 18.98 9.67
CA LEU A 36 19.97 18.84 9.34
C LEU A 36 19.74 18.91 7.82
N GLY A 37 20.40 19.86 7.13
CA GLY A 37 20.36 19.98 5.68
C GLY A 37 20.88 18.73 4.97
N SER A 38 21.99 18.15 5.44
CA SER A 38 22.54 16.89 4.92
C SER A 38 21.57 15.71 5.14
N VAL A 39 20.96 15.61 6.31
CA VAL A 39 19.97 14.55 6.61
C VAL A 39 18.75 14.68 5.70
N LEU A 40 18.19 15.89 5.54
CA LEU A 40 17.06 16.16 4.65
C LEU A 40 17.42 15.90 3.18
N GLY A 41 18.63 16.27 2.76
CA GLY A 41 19.14 15.99 1.41
C GLY A 41 19.24 14.49 1.14
N LEU A 42 19.84 13.73 2.07
CA LEU A 42 19.95 12.27 1.97
C LEU A 42 18.57 11.58 1.97
N ALA A 43 17.65 12.02 2.83
CA ALA A 43 16.29 11.50 2.88
C ALA A 43 15.54 11.76 1.56
N THR A 44 15.71 12.95 0.98
CA THR A 44 15.12 13.31 -0.32
C THR A 44 15.69 12.44 -1.44
N LEU A 45 17.01 12.26 -1.47
CA LEU A 45 17.67 11.40 -2.45
C LEU A 45 17.19 9.94 -2.33
N ALA A 46 17.11 9.40 -1.12
CA ALA A 46 16.60 8.07 -0.87
C ALA A 46 15.13 7.91 -1.29
N PHE A 47 14.29 8.92 -1.03
CA PHE A 47 12.90 8.93 -1.45
C PHE A 47 12.76 8.89 -2.98
N VAL A 48 13.51 9.75 -3.70
CA VAL A 48 13.50 9.81 -5.17
C VAL A 48 14.05 8.52 -5.77
N ALA A 49 15.18 8.02 -5.27
CA ALA A 49 15.76 6.75 -5.72
C ALA A 49 14.79 5.58 -5.51
N GLY A 50 14.15 5.51 -4.34
CA GLY A 50 13.15 4.48 -4.05
C GLY A 50 11.91 4.59 -4.93
N PHE A 51 11.47 5.80 -5.26
CA PHE A 51 10.37 6.03 -6.20
C PHE A 51 10.72 5.54 -7.61
N MET A 52 11.94 5.83 -8.08
CA MET A 52 12.42 5.33 -9.37
C MET A 52 12.49 3.80 -9.38
N VAL A 53 13.02 3.17 -8.33
CA VAL A 53 13.01 1.71 -8.19
C VAL A 53 11.58 1.16 -8.21
N PHE A 54 10.65 1.80 -7.51
CA PHE A 54 9.24 1.39 -7.53
C PHE A 54 8.65 1.44 -8.95
N VAL A 55 8.88 2.52 -9.70
CA VAL A 55 8.40 2.65 -11.08
C VAL A 55 9.00 1.57 -11.99
N THR A 56 10.28 1.23 -11.83
CA THR A 56 10.91 0.14 -12.63
C THR A 56 10.33 -1.24 -12.36
N ARG A 57 9.63 -1.44 -11.22
CA ARG A 57 8.94 -2.71 -10.88
C ARG A 57 7.54 -2.80 -11.48
N ILE A 58 7.02 -1.72 -12.08
CA ILE A 58 5.71 -1.71 -12.70
C ILE A 58 5.85 -2.25 -14.12
N SER A 59 5.20 -3.37 -14.41
CA SER A 59 5.20 -3.96 -15.73
C SER A 59 4.32 -3.15 -16.68
N ALA A 60 4.88 -2.65 -17.77
CA ALA A 60 4.10 -1.96 -18.79
C ALA A 60 3.28 -2.92 -19.68
N ARG A 61 3.44 -4.24 -19.50
CA ARG A 61 2.82 -5.28 -20.32
C ARG A 61 2.45 -6.50 -19.48
N GLU A 62 1.45 -7.23 -19.97
CA GLU A 62 1.12 -8.56 -19.45
C GLU A 62 2.23 -9.57 -19.77
N PRO A 63 2.31 -10.69 -19.03
CA PRO A 63 3.33 -11.71 -19.27
C PRO A 63 3.12 -12.37 -20.64
N VAL A 64 4.18 -12.42 -21.46
CA VAL A 64 4.15 -13.06 -22.80
C VAL A 64 3.90 -14.57 -22.70
N ALA A 65 4.33 -15.20 -21.61
CA ALA A 65 4.05 -16.60 -21.30
C ALA A 65 3.47 -16.67 -19.89
N LEU A 66 2.17 -16.96 -19.79
CA LEU A 66 1.49 -17.09 -18.52
C LEU A 66 1.53 -18.55 -18.03
N ARG A 67 2.01 -18.76 -16.81
CA ARG A 67 1.94 -20.07 -16.16
C ARG A 67 0.60 -20.20 -15.43
N SER A 68 -0.03 -21.36 -15.52
CA SER A 68 -1.17 -21.71 -14.69
C SER A 68 -0.78 -21.77 -13.21
N ALA A 69 -1.73 -21.43 -12.34
CA ALA A 69 -1.65 -21.57 -10.90
C ALA A 69 -2.73 -22.56 -10.40
N ASP A 70 -2.70 -22.91 -9.11
CA ASP A 70 -3.81 -23.65 -8.51
C ASP A 70 -5.09 -22.84 -8.52
N ALA A 71 -4.98 -21.54 -8.26
CA ALA A 71 -6.13 -20.65 -8.18
C ALA A 71 -5.78 -19.20 -8.55
N ILE A 72 -6.81 -18.39 -8.77
CA ILE A 72 -6.71 -16.98 -9.17
C ILE A 72 -7.24 -16.12 -8.02
N VAL A 73 -6.54 -15.03 -7.72
CA VAL A 73 -6.99 -13.99 -6.78
C VAL A 73 -7.09 -12.67 -7.54
N VAL A 74 -8.29 -12.09 -7.57
CA VAL A 74 -8.56 -10.80 -8.20
C VAL A 74 -8.79 -9.75 -7.13
N LEU A 75 -7.94 -8.73 -7.08
CA LEU A 75 -8.10 -7.62 -6.14
C LEU A 75 -9.03 -6.57 -6.74
N THR A 76 -10.09 -6.21 -6.03
CA THR A 76 -11.04 -5.17 -6.44
C THR A 76 -10.47 -3.74 -6.38
N GLY A 77 -11.28 -2.78 -6.82
CA GLY A 77 -10.98 -1.34 -6.83
C GLY A 77 -10.83 -0.72 -8.22
N GLY A 78 -11.17 -1.45 -9.29
CA GLY A 78 -11.15 -1.00 -10.68
C GLY A 78 -11.74 -2.06 -11.59
N ALA A 79 -12.58 -1.65 -12.54
CA ALA A 79 -13.51 -2.54 -13.24
C ALA A 79 -12.84 -3.59 -14.15
N SER A 80 -11.77 -3.22 -14.87
CA SER A 80 -11.16 -4.09 -15.90
C SER A 80 -10.64 -5.44 -15.35
N ARG A 81 -10.24 -5.47 -14.08
CA ARG A 81 -9.60 -6.65 -13.47
C ARG A 81 -10.50 -7.86 -13.31
N LEU A 82 -11.81 -7.62 -13.12
CA LEU A 82 -12.74 -8.71 -12.89
C LEU A 82 -12.97 -9.52 -14.18
N ASN A 83 -13.05 -8.83 -15.32
CA ASN A 83 -13.22 -9.47 -16.62
C ASN A 83 -12.00 -10.34 -16.95
N ASP A 84 -10.79 -9.81 -16.80
CA ASP A 84 -9.56 -10.56 -17.08
C ASP A 84 -9.43 -11.77 -16.16
N GLY A 85 -9.73 -11.60 -14.87
CA GLY A 85 -9.70 -12.71 -13.91
C GLY A 85 -10.67 -13.84 -14.27
N VAL A 86 -11.90 -13.50 -14.64
CA VAL A 86 -12.91 -14.48 -15.09
C VAL A 86 -12.46 -15.16 -16.37
N GLN A 87 -11.91 -14.41 -17.33
CA GLN A 87 -11.40 -14.96 -18.58
C GLN A 87 -10.25 -15.95 -18.31
N LEU A 88 -9.31 -15.59 -17.44
CA LEU A 88 -8.22 -16.48 -17.02
C LEU A 88 -8.73 -17.77 -16.37
N LEU A 89 -9.82 -17.68 -15.60
CA LEU A 89 -10.46 -18.86 -15.02
C LEU A 89 -11.10 -19.73 -16.11
N ALA A 90 -11.82 -19.12 -17.06
CA ALA A 90 -12.44 -19.82 -18.19
C ALA A 90 -11.40 -20.52 -19.08
N ASP A 91 -10.24 -19.89 -19.25
CA ASP A 91 -9.11 -20.43 -20.02
C ASP A 91 -8.27 -21.46 -19.26
N GLY A 92 -8.63 -21.75 -17.99
CA GLY A 92 -8.00 -22.82 -17.20
C GLY A 92 -6.68 -22.43 -16.52
N TYR A 93 -6.35 -21.14 -16.40
CA TYR A 93 -5.15 -20.69 -15.67
C TYR A 93 -5.25 -20.84 -14.15
N GLY A 94 -6.41 -21.22 -13.63
CA GLY A 94 -6.62 -21.67 -12.26
C GLY A 94 -7.85 -22.54 -12.14
N LYS A 95 -7.96 -23.30 -11.03
CA LYS A 95 -9.09 -24.19 -10.75
C LYS A 95 -10.25 -23.47 -10.07
N ARG A 96 -9.97 -22.33 -9.44
CA ARG A 96 -10.92 -21.51 -8.69
C ARG A 96 -10.47 -20.07 -8.65
N LEU A 97 -11.40 -19.15 -8.47
CA LEU A 97 -11.13 -17.71 -8.41
C LEU A 97 -11.72 -17.10 -7.14
N LEU A 98 -10.94 -16.27 -6.46
CA LEU A 98 -11.42 -15.39 -5.40
C LEU A 98 -11.46 -13.94 -5.89
N ILE A 99 -12.63 -13.30 -5.83
CA ILE A 99 -12.75 -11.85 -5.97
C ILE A 99 -12.70 -11.25 -4.56
N THR A 100 -11.56 -10.68 -4.16
CA THR A 100 -11.35 -10.18 -2.78
C THR A 100 -11.63 -8.68 -2.65
N GLY A 101 -12.24 -8.29 -1.53
CA GLY A 101 -12.56 -6.89 -1.22
C GLY A 101 -13.74 -6.33 -2.01
N VAL A 102 -14.73 -7.17 -2.31
CA VAL A 102 -15.98 -6.74 -2.96
C VAL A 102 -16.78 -5.86 -2.01
N ASN A 103 -17.47 -4.84 -2.54
CA ASN A 103 -18.34 -4.01 -1.74
C ASN A 103 -19.41 -4.88 -1.04
N ARG A 104 -19.63 -4.70 0.26
CA ARG A 104 -20.56 -5.50 1.07
C ARG A 104 -22.00 -5.51 0.55
N THR A 105 -22.40 -4.51 -0.23
CA THR A 105 -23.73 -4.48 -0.85
C THR A 105 -23.80 -5.23 -2.18
N THR A 106 -22.66 -5.54 -2.79
CA THR A 106 -22.59 -6.22 -4.09
C THR A 106 -22.89 -7.71 -3.90
N THR A 107 -23.92 -8.17 -4.60
CA THR A 107 -24.39 -9.55 -4.53
C THR A 107 -23.74 -10.42 -5.60
N ALA A 108 -23.76 -11.74 -5.39
CA ALA A 108 -23.33 -12.69 -6.41
C ALA A 108 -24.12 -12.56 -7.71
N ASP A 109 -25.42 -12.28 -7.62
CA ASP A 109 -26.28 -12.09 -8.78
C ASP A 109 -25.96 -10.83 -9.57
N GLU A 110 -25.54 -9.76 -8.89
CA GLU A 110 -25.07 -8.54 -9.54
C GLU A 110 -23.77 -8.80 -10.31
N LEU A 111 -22.82 -9.53 -9.73
CA LEU A 111 -21.58 -9.91 -10.41
C LEU A 111 -21.84 -10.84 -11.59
N ARG A 112 -22.76 -11.81 -11.46
CA ARG A 112 -23.16 -12.70 -12.56
C ARG A 112 -23.73 -11.96 -13.77
N ARG A 113 -24.45 -10.85 -13.55
CA ARG A 113 -25.04 -10.04 -14.63
C ARG A 113 -24.03 -9.12 -15.31
N THR A 114 -22.93 -8.80 -14.65
CA THR A 114 -21.96 -7.79 -15.11
C THR A 114 -20.67 -8.40 -15.65
N LEU A 115 -20.29 -9.59 -15.19
CA LEU A 115 -19.09 -10.28 -15.64
C LEU A 115 -19.37 -11.17 -16.86
N PRO A 116 -18.42 -11.30 -17.80
CA PRO A 116 -18.55 -12.15 -18.98
C PRO A 116 -18.35 -13.65 -18.66
N ALA A 117 -18.88 -14.12 -17.53
CA ALA A 117 -18.79 -15.50 -17.07
C ALA A 117 -20.08 -16.26 -17.38
N SER A 118 -19.99 -17.56 -17.67
CA SER A 118 -21.19 -18.41 -17.67
C SER A 118 -21.73 -18.56 -16.24
N PRO A 119 -23.06 -18.70 -16.04
CA PRO A 119 -23.62 -18.96 -14.71
C PRO A 119 -23.00 -20.18 -14.02
N ALA A 120 -22.72 -21.23 -14.79
CA ALA A 120 -22.06 -22.44 -14.30
C ALA A 120 -20.64 -22.17 -13.77
N LEU A 121 -19.84 -21.34 -14.46
CA LEU A 121 -18.49 -20.97 -14.02
C LEU A 121 -18.53 -20.17 -12.71
N MET A 122 -19.48 -19.23 -12.61
CA MET A 122 -19.68 -18.43 -11.39
C MET A 122 -20.10 -19.27 -10.20
N GLU A 123 -20.97 -20.26 -10.39
CA GLU A 123 -21.44 -21.16 -9.32
C GLU A 123 -20.41 -22.19 -8.90
N CYS A 124 -19.69 -22.80 -9.85
CA CYS A 124 -18.75 -23.85 -9.52
C CYS A 124 -17.49 -23.32 -8.84
N CYS A 125 -17.00 -22.16 -9.30
CA CYS A 125 -15.57 -21.90 -9.27
C CYS A 125 -15.20 -20.45 -8.89
N VAL A 126 -16.17 -19.57 -8.62
CA VAL A 126 -15.92 -18.20 -8.17
C VAL A 126 -16.39 -18.01 -6.73
N ASP A 127 -15.47 -17.62 -5.86
CA ASP A 127 -15.76 -17.19 -4.50
C ASP A 127 -15.69 -15.66 -4.41
N ILE A 128 -16.62 -15.07 -3.66
CA ILE A 128 -16.74 -13.61 -3.48
C ILE A 128 -16.39 -13.28 -2.04
N GLY A 129 -15.35 -12.47 -1.86
CA GLY A 129 -14.84 -12.03 -0.57
C GLY A 129 -15.27 -10.60 -0.22
N HIS A 130 -16.01 -10.45 0.87
CA HIS A 130 -16.48 -9.15 1.39
C HIS A 130 -15.76 -8.70 2.66
N LYS A 131 -14.84 -9.52 3.18
CA LYS A 131 -14.15 -9.28 4.46
C LYS A 131 -13.13 -8.17 4.34
N ALA A 132 -12.46 -8.05 3.19
CA ALA A 132 -11.34 -7.12 3.05
C ALA A 132 -11.78 -5.65 2.85
N LEU A 133 -11.17 -4.73 3.61
CA LEU A 133 -11.42 -3.27 3.52
C LEU A 133 -10.30 -2.49 2.84
N ASN A 134 -9.11 -3.10 2.75
CA ASN A 134 -7.94 -2.52 2.12
C ASN A 134 -6.99 -3.63 1.68
N THR A 135 -5.84 -3.28 1.10
CA THR A 135 -4.91 -4.28 0.55
C THR A 135 -4.31 -5.22 1.59
N TRP A 136 -4.18 -4.77 2.85
CA TRP A 136 -3.79 -5.69 3.94
C TRP A 136 -4.92 -6.67 4.24
N GLY A 137 -6.18 -6.21 4.24
CA GLY A 137 -7.36 -7.06 4.29
C GLY A 137 -7.44 -8.08 3.17
N ASN A 138 -7.16 -7.65 1.93
CA ASN A 138 -7.20 -8.53 0.75
C ASN A 138 -6.18 -9.67 0.93
N ALA A 139 -5.00 -9.36 1.46
CA ALA A 139 -3.97 -10.35 1.74
C ALA A 139 -4.40 -11.34 2.84
N ILE A 140 -5.09 -10.88 3.89
CA ILE A 140 -5.64 -11.76 4.94
C ILE A 140 -6.71 -12.69 4.37
N GLU A 141 -7.69 -12.13 3.64
CA GLU A 141 -8.80 -12.88 3.06
C GLU A 141 -8.30 -13.92 2.05
N ALA A 142 -7.38 -13.54 1.15
CA ALA A 142 -6.75 -14.45 0.23
C ALA A 142 -5.95 -15.57 0.94
N ALA A 143 -5.28 -15.24 2.06
CA ALA A 143 -4.50 -16.21 2.81
C ALA A 143 -5.39 -17.26 3.50
N GLU A 144 -6.46 -16.83 4.15
CA GLU A 144 -7.45 -17.72 4.75
C GLU A 144 -8.08 -18.62 3.70
N TRP A 145 -8.47 -18.04 2.57
CA TRP A 145 -9.08 -18.76 1.45
C TRP A 145 -8.15 -19.81 0.83
N ALA A 146 -6.89 -19.44 0.55
CA ALA A 146 -5.91 -20.32 -0.06
C ALA A 146 -5.54 -21.48 0.88
N ARG A 147 -5.35 -21.22 2.18
CA ARG A 147 -5.06 -22.26 3.17
C ARG A 147 -6.21 -23.23 3.35
N ALA A 148 -7.45 -22.74 3.42
CA ALA A 148 -8.64 -23.59 3.53
C ALA A 148 -8.78 -24.58 2.36
N ARG A 149 -8.18 -24.28 1.21
CA ARG A 149 -8.21 -25.11 0.00
C ARG A 149 -6.86 -25.75 -0.34
N SER A 150 -5.85 -25.57 0.51
CA SER A 150 -4.48 -26.08 0.31
C SER A 150 -3.84 -25.67 -1.02
N PHE A 151 -4.15 -24.48 -1.54
CA PHE A 151 -3.51 -23.96 -2.75
C PHE A 151 -2.04 -23.60 -2.51
N ARG A 152 -1.17 -23.94 -3.46
CA ARG A 152 0.28 -23.72 -3.37
C ARG A 152 0.79 -22.66 -4.34
N SER A 153 -0.03 -22.27 -5.31
CA SER A 153 0.24 -21.18 -6.23
C SER A 153 -1.01 -20.33 -6.46
N LEU A 154 -0.83 -19.01 -6.51
CA LEU A 154 -1.90 -18.06 -6.82
C LEU A 154 -1.49 -17.15 -7.96
N LEU A 155 -2.35 -17.07 -8.98
CA LEU A 155 -2.28 -16.03 -9.98
C LEU A 155 -2.93 -14.76 -9.42
N VAL A 156 -2.12 -13.74 -9.15
CA VAL A 156 -2.54 -12.49 -8.53
C VAL A 156 -2.88 -11.47 -9.62
N VAL A 157 -4.16 -11.20 -9.80
CA VAL A 157 -4.71 -10.29 -10.79
C VAL A 157 -5.00 -8.93 -10.14
N THR A 158 -4.26 -7.90 -10.54
CA THR A 158 -4.55 -6.51 -10.16
C THR A 158 -3.96 -5.52 -11.17
N SER A 159 -4.25 -4.23 -11.04
CA SER A 159 -3.69 -3.18 -11.89
C SER A 159 -2.17 -3.13 -11.74
N THR A 160 -1.46 -2.88 -12.84
CA THR A 160 0.01 -2.91 -12.84
C THR A 160 0.65 -1.99 -11.78
N TRP A 161 0.12 -0.77 -11.58
CA TRP A 161 0.61 0.17 -10.55
C TRP A 161 0.37 -0.29 -9.11
N HIS A 162 -0.62 -1.16 -8.88
CA HIS A 162 -0.95 -1.71 -7.57
C HIS A 162 -0.14 -2.99 -7.27
N MET A 163 0.35 -3.67 -8.30
CA MET A 163 1.01 -4.97 -8.21
C MET A 163 2.13 -5.03 -7.16
N PRO A 164 3.10 -4.09 -7.10
CA PRO A 164 4.20 -4.20 -6.14
C PRO A 164 3.73 -4.23 -4.68
N ARG A 165 2.69 -3.45 -4.36
CA ARG A 165 2.11 -3.38 -3.02
C ARG A 165 1.23 -4.58 -2.70
N ALA A 166 0.48 -5.08 -3.69
CA ALA A 166 -0.33 -6.29 -3.54
C ALA A 166 0.54 -7.51 -3.24
N LEU A 167 1.57 -7.76 -4.06
CA LEU A 167 2.52 -8.86 -3.87
C LEU A 167 3.24 -8.78 -2.54
N PHE A 168 3.59 -7.57 -2.10
CA PHE A 168 4.28 -7.38 -0.83
C PHE A 168 3.41 -7.74 0.39
N GLU A 169 2.15 -7.29 0.40
CA GLU A 169 1.22 -7.63 1.50
C GLU A 169 0.84 -9.12 1.46
N MET A 170 0.53 -9.64 0.27
CA MET A 170 0.20 -11.06 0.10
C MET A 170 1.38 -11.96 0.45
N GLY A 171 2.60 -11.66 -0.01
CA GLY A 171 3.78 -12.49 0.28
C GLY A 171 4.14 -12.54 1.76
N ARG A 172 3.80 -11.48 2.54
CA ARG A 172 3.90 -11.52 4.00
C ARG A 172 2.85 -12.41 4.65
N MET A 173 1.65 -12.49 4.06
CA MET A 173 0.55 -13.30 4.57
C MET A 173 0.56 -14.74 4.05
N LEU A 174 1.24 -15.01 2.95
CA LEU A 174 1.31 -16.27 2.22
C LEU A 174 2.76 -16.63 1.85
N PRO A 175 3.71 -16.72 2.80
CA PRO A 175 5.09 -17.10 2.49
C PRO A 175 5.23 -18.51 1.90
N GLU A 176 4.23 -19.38 2.08
CA GLU A 176 4.19 -20.76 1.63
C GLU A 176 3.59 -20.97 0.23
N VAL A 177 3.05 -19.91 -0.38
CA VAL A 177 2.35 -19.94 -1.67
C VAL A 177 3.13 -19.15 -2.71
N GLU A 178 3.34 -19.73 -3.88
CA GLU A 178 3.93 -19.03 -5.03
C GLU A 178 2.95 -17.98 -5.55
N LEU A 179 3.35 -16.70 -5.54
CA LEU A 179 2.54 -15.61 -6.07
C LEU A 179 2.99 -15.26 -7.49
N ILE A 180 2.14 -15.54 -8.48
CA ILE A 180 2.39 -15.28 -9.89
C ILE A 180 1.67 -13.99 -10.28
N PRO A 181 2.37 -12.90 -10.66
CA PRO A 181 1.70 -11.65 -10.98
C PRO A 181 1.05 -11.66 -12.37
N TYR A 182 -0.21 -11.22 -12.42
CA TYR A 182 -0.91 -10.84 -13.66
C TYR A 182 -1.30 -9.36 -13.59
N PRO A 183 -0.42 -8.45 -14.09
CA PRO A 183 -0.67 -7.02 -14.07
C PRO A 183 -1.64 -6.63 -15.19
N VAL A 184 -2.86 -6.27 -14.83
CA VAL A 184 -3.85 -5.72 -15.76
C VAL A 184 -3.40 -4.33 -16.18
N VAL A 185 -3.20 -4.15 -17.47
CA VAL A 185 -2.76 -2.89 -18.07
C VAL A 185 -3.96 -2.19 -18.68
N THR A 186 -4.17 -0.91 -18.32
CA THR A 186 -5.18 -0.06 -18.95
C THR A 186 -4.53 0.79 -20.04
N ASP A 187 -5.30 1.23 -21.04
CA ASP A 187 -4.83 2.08 -22.14
C ASP A 187 -4.01 3.30 -21.67
N ARG A 188 -4.40 3.91 -20.54
CA ARG A 188 -3.67 5.01 -19.88
C ARG A 188 -2.20 4.71 -19.54
N MET A 189 -1.79 3.44 -19.50
CA MET A 189 -0.43 3.04 -19.14
C MET A 189 0.40 2.50 -20.31
N LEU A 190 -0.24 2.12 -21.42
CA LEU A 190 0.47 1.61 -22.60
C LEU A 190 1.23 2.73 -23.34
N ASP A 191 0.68 3.95 -23.33
CA ASP A 191 1.22 5.09 -24.10
C ASP A 191 1.75 6.25 -23.24
N ALA A 192 1.51 6.23 -21.93
CA ALA A 192 1.91 7.34 -21.07
C ALA A 192 3.40 7.29 -20.74
N GLN A 193 4.15 8.29 -21.23
CA GLN A 193 5.30 8.79 -20.49
C GLN A 193 4.77 9.25 -19.13
N TRP A 194 4.81 8.39 -18.11
CA TRP A 194 4.17 8.65 -16.82
C TRP A 194 4.61 9.97 -16.16
N TRP A 195 5.78 10.49 -16.56
CA TRP A 195 6.33 11.76 -16.11
C TRP A 195 5.73 12.99 -16.81
N THR A 196 5.14 12.85 -18.00
CA THR A 196 4.49 13.97 -18.71
C THR A 196 3.02 14.14 -18.35
N GLU A 197 2.35 13.09 -17.87
CA GLU A 197 0.94 13.14 -17.51
C GLU A 197 0.74 13.30 -15.99
N PRO A 198 0.24 14.47 -15.52
CA PRO A 198 0.14 14.75 -14.08
C PRO A 198 -0.78 13.79 -13.32
N GLN A 199 -1.82 13.27 -13.96
CA GLN A 199 -2.76 12.32 -13.35
C GLN A 199 -2.09 10.97 -13.09
N THR A 200 -1.33 10.47 -14.06
CA THR A 200 -0.56 9.24 -13.96
C THR A 200 0.56 9.38 -12.93
N ALA A 201 1.33 10.48 -12.96
CA ALA A 201 2.36 10.76 -11.95
C ALA A 201 1.78 10.80 -10.53
N LYS A 202 0.64 11.49 -10.33
CA LYS A 202 -0.04 11.57 -9.03
C LYS A 202 -0.52 10.20 -8.55
N LEU A 203 -1.06 9.37 -9.45
CA LEU A 203 -1.47 8.00 -9.14
C LEU A 203 -0.28 7.16 -8.67
N LEU A 204 0.82 7.16 -9.43
CA LEU A 204 2.04 6.42 -9.10
C LEU A 204 2.65 6.88 -7.77
N LEU A 205 2.72 8.18 -7.53
CA LEU A 205 3.20 8.73 -6.26
C LEU A 205 2.33 8.29 -5.09
N LYS A 206 1.00 8.34 -5.24
CA LYS A 206 0.06 7.87 -4.21
C LYS A 206 0.27 6.39 -3.90
N GLU A 207 0.46 5.56 -4.92
CA GLU A 207 0.73 4.13 -4.73
C GLU A 207 2.10 3.87 -4.10
N TYR A 208 3.12 4.63 -4.46
CA TYR A 208 4.44 4.56 -3.82
C TYR A 208 4.37 4.91 -2.34
N LEU A 209 3.65 5.98 -1.97
CA LEU A 209 3.44 6.34 -0.56
C LEU A 209 2.73 5.21 0.21
N LYS A 210 1.68 4.62 -0.37
CA LYS A 210 1.01 3.45 0.23
C LYS A 210 1.95 2.25 0.34
N TYR A 211 2.83 2.04 -0.63
CA TYR A 211 3.80 0.95 -0.62
C TYR A 211 4.85 1.14 0.48
N MET A 212 5.34 2.36 0.68
CA MET A 212 6.22 2.68 1.81
C MET A 212 5.52 2.47 3.15
N MET A 213 4.27 2.92 3.30
CA MET A 213 3.48 2.66 4.52
C MET A 213 3.34 1.16 4.79
N ALA A 214 3.09 0.35 3.75
CA ALA A 214 3.04 -1.11 3.86
C ALA A 214 4.38 -1.69 4.35
N GLN A 215 5.51 -1.25 3.76
CA GLN A 215 6.84 -1.70 4.16
C GLN A 215 7.17 -1.35 5.61
N ALA A 216 6.84 -0.12 6.01
CA ALA A 216 7.00 0.40 7.37
C ALA A 216 5.96 -0.14 8.37
N LYS A 217 5.05 -1.04 7.94
CA LYS A 217 3.97 -1.61 8.77
C LYS A 217 3.04 -0.56 9.38
N ILE A 218 2.88 0.58 8.73
CA ILE A 218 1.96 1.64 9.15
C ILE A 218 0.54 1.23 8.74
N ARG A 219 -0.35 1.04 9.73
CA ARG A 219 -1.73 0.55 9.55
C ARG A 219 -2.74 1.61 10.03
N PRO A 220 -3.13 2.58 9.19
CA PRO A 220 -4.00 3.68 9.60
C PRO A 220 -5.49 3.27 9.74
N ALA A 221 -5.85 2.06 9.27
CA ALA A 221 -7.23 1.57 9.26
C ALA A 221 -7.28 0.07 9.49
N GLN A 222 -8.45 -0.43 9.91
CA GLN A 222 -8.73 -1.85 10.06
C GLN A 222 -8.56 -2.58 8.72
N ALA A 223 -8.00 -3.79 8.75
CA ALA A 223 -7.78 -4.59 7.55
C ALA A 223 -9.09 -5.18 7.01
N VAL A 224 -9.92 -5.66 7.93
CA VAL A 224 -11.09 -6.48 7.64
C VAL A 224 -12.33 -5.90 8.32
N ALA A 225 -13.49 -6.15 7.71
CA ALA A 225 -14.77 -5.79 8.28
C ALA A 225 -14.97 -6.53 9.62
N PRO A 226 -15.59 -5.89 10.63
CA PRO A 226 -16.04 -6.59 11.82
C PRO A 226 -16.95 -7.74 11.44
N ALA A 227 -16.88 -8.86 12.18
CA ALA A 227 -17.84 -9.94 12.02
C ALA A 227 -19.26 -9.38 12.24
N GLU A 228 -20.16 -9.64 11.30
CA GLU A 228 -21.55 -9.21 11.44
C GLU A 228 -22.16 -9.97 12.63
N ALA A 229 -22.78 -9.24 13.57
CA ALA A 229 -23.48 -9.87 14.68
C ALA A 229 -24.59 -10.79 14.11
N PRO A 230 -24.88 -11.94 14.74
CA PRO A 230 -25.98 -12.79 14.31
C PRO A 230 -27.25 -11.94 14.20
N ARG A 231 -27.90 -11.94 13.02
CA ARG A 231 -29.22 -11.31 12.91
C ARG A 231 -30.15 -12.04 13.88
N PRO A 232 -30.95 -11.34 14.69
CA PRO A 232 -31.99 -12.00 15.47
C PRO A 232 -32.86 -12.79 14.50
N GLU A 233 -33.07 -14.08 14.78
CA GLU A 233 -34.00 -14.90 14.02
C GLU A 233 -35.33 -14.15 13.95
N GLY A 234 -35.77 -13.83 12.73
CA GLY A 234 -37.10 -13.26 12.52
C GLY A 234 -38.16 -14.20 13.12
N PRO A 235 -39.32 -13.68 13.56
CA PRO A 235 -40.33 -14.49 14.23
C PRO A 235 -40.63 -15.73 13.40
N GLN A 236 -40.37 -16.91 13.95
CA GLN A 236 -40.82 -18.16 13.37
C GLN A 236 -42.34 -18.06 13.28
N ALA A 237 -42.87 -18.04 12.05
CA ALA A 237 -44.30 -18.10 11.82
C ALA A 237 -44.77 -19.45 12.40
N SER A 238 -45.35 -19.40 13.60
CA SER A 238 -46.07 -20.53 14.17
C SER A 238 -47.13 -20.97 13.18
N ALA A 239 -46.90 -22.14 12.59
CA ALA A 239 -47.92 -22.87 11.87
C ALA A 239 -48.98 -23.31 12.88
N THR A 240 -50.04 -22.52 13.01
CA THR A 240 -51.26 -22.95 13.70
C THR A 240 -51.98 -23.93 12.77
N ARG A 241 -52.20 -25.14 13.29
CA ARG A 241 -53.10 -26.15 12.73
C ARG A 241 -54.55 -25.72 12.84
#